data_AF-A0A1F9FUX6-F1
#
_entry.id   AF-A0A1F9FUX6-F1
#
_cell.length_a   1.000
_cell.length_b   1.000
_cell.length_c   1.000
_cell.angle_alpha   90.00
_cell.angle_beta   90.00
_cell.angle_gamma   90.00
#
_symmetry.space_group_name_H-M   'P 1'
#
loop_
_entity.id
_entity.type
_entity.pdbx_description
1 polymer ?
#
loop_
_entity_poly.entity_id
_entity_poly.type
_entity_poly.pdbx_seq_one_letter_code
_entity_poly.pdbx_strand_id
1 'polypeptide(L)'
;MSDRLRRLGLFRRKGIFESESSEATPFRVDPKLPFDSEHDERWTYEEGRISLNEDEVADIIRAHRRDSRVLMNLSNGLSEYRDFVEQNYVTELEKFRAAIDISLHQVFRSLNGIYTCLTSGVDIELTDDHIWLNNIDVMSLMRLYRLRPTSKARAYLTTFRDKLSLILQAEQSNQYHQELRQKMFHVFDELCEVLATTPTLDTPHLMSAEWGSP
;
A
#
# COMPACT_ATOMS: atom_id res chain seq x y z
N MET A 1 9.11 -20.83 -22.28
CA MET A 1 9.36 -20.16 -20.98
C MET A 1 8.07 -19.71 -20.26
N SER A 2 6.88 -20.24 -20.59
CA SER A 2 5.59 -19.67 -20.12
C SER A 2 4.74 -20.57 -19.19
N ASP A 3 5.22 -21.76 -18.78
CA ASP A 3 4.40 -22.72 -18.01
C ASP A 3 4.90 -23.01 -16.57
N ARG A 4 6.05 -22.48 -16.14
CA ARG A 4 6.54 -22.69 -14.76
C ARG A 4 6.01 -21.68 -13.74
N LEU A 5 5.60 -20.49 -14.19
CA LEU A 5 5.11 -19.40 -13.32
C LEU A 5 3.61 -19.50 -12.97
N ARG A 6 2.87 -20.46 -13.56
CA ARG A 6 1.47 -20.75 -13.21
C ARG A 6 1.30 -21.46 -11.85
N ARG A 7 2.41 -21.85 -11.20
CA ARG A 7 2.41 -22.50 -9.87
C ARG A 7 2.49 -21.55 -8.68
N LEU A 8 2.40 -20.22 -8.86
CA LEU A 8 2.23 -19.27 -7.74
C LEU A 8 0.77 -19.25 -7.24
N GLY A 9 0.17 -20.44 -7.14
CA GLY A 9 -1.17 -20.70 -6.64
C GLY A 9 -1.19 -20.92 -5.12
N LEU A 10 -0.50 -20.11 -4.34
CA LEU A 10 -0.48 -20.27 -2.88
C LEU A 10 -1.52 -19.34 -2.26
N PHE A 11 -2.59 -20.00 -1.82
CA PHE A 11 -3.76 -19.47 -1.14
C PHE A 11 -3.60 -19.63 0.38
N ARG A 12 -4.11 -18.62 1.07
CA ARG A 12 -4.22 -18.40 2.52
C ARG A 12 -4.88 -19.54 3.35
N ARG A 13 -4.46 -19.59 4.63
CA ARG A 13 -5.17 -19.88 5.90
C ARG A 13 -5.46 -21.33 6.35
N LYS A 14 -4.71 -21.75 7.38
CA LYS A 14 -5.07 -22.27 8.73
C LYS A 14 -3.86 -23.13 9.15
N GLY A 15 -3.22 -23.00 10.30
CA GLY A 15 -3.67 -22.64 11.64
C GLY A 15 -2.83 -23.50 12.60
N ILE A 16 -2.26 -22.89 13.64
CA ILE A 16 -1.79 -23.50 14.90
C ILE A 16 -0.89 -24.75 14.78
N PHE A 17 0.42 -24.61 15.04
CA PHE A 17 1.29 -25.70 15.50
C PHE A 17 2.41 -25.11 16.36
N GLU A 18 2.31 -25.21 17.70
CA GLU A 18 2.99 -26.21 18.53
C GLU A 18 4.49 -26.37 18.21
N SER A 19 5.28 -25.68 19.02
CA SER A 19 6.74 -25.67 19.01
C SER A 19 7.27 -26.98 19.62
N GLU A 20 7.74 -27.90 18.77
CA GLU A 20 8.67 -28.94 19.22
C GLU A 20 10.10 -28.41 19.13
N SER A 21 10.75 -28.37 20.29
CA SER A 21 12.12 -27.93 20.50
C SER A 21 13.09 -28.89 19.81
N SER A 22 13.75 -28.43 18.74
CA SER A 22 14.86 -29.15 18.12
C SER A 22 16.19 -28.63 18.66
N GLU A 23 17.00 -29.56 19.16
CA GLU A 23 18.28 -29.32 19.84
C GLU A 23 19.27 -28.52 18.98
N ALA A 24 19.84 -27.47 19.58
CA ALA A 24 20.88 -26.63 18.99
C ALA A 24 22.19 -27.43 18.82
N THR A 25 22.47 -27.86 17.60
CA THR A 25 23.80 -28.34 17.21
C THR A 25 24.67 -27.13 16.82
N PRO A 26 25.89 -26.98 17.38
CA PRO A 26 26.79 -25.91 17.01
C PRO A 26 27.49 -26.29 15.70
N PHE A 27 26.83 -26.03 14.57
CA PHE A 27 27.43 -26.28 13.26
C PHE A 27 28.22 -25.06 12.79
N ARG A 28 29.46 -25.32 12.40
CA ARG A 28 30.37 -24.37 11.74
C ARG A 28 29.70 -23.80 10.50
N VAL A 29 29.82 -22.48 10.35
CA VAL A 29 29.49 -21.62 9.20
C VAL A 29 29.32 -22.39 7.89
N ASP A 30 28.08 -22.70 7.54
CA ASP A 30 27.70 -23.08 6.18
C ASP A 30 27.40 -21.79 5.38
N PRO A 31 27.86 -21.69 4.12
CA PRO A 31 27.70 -20.51 3.27
C PRO A 31 26.26 -20.29 2.77
N LYS A 32 25.30 -21.10 3.25
CA LYS A 32 23.88 -21.06 2.88
C LYS A 32 23.05 -21.10 4.15
N LEU A 33 22.18 -20.11 4.34
CA LEU A 33 21.17 -20.12 5.40
C LEU A 33 19.85 -20.67 4.80
N PRO A 34 19.57 -21.98 4.83
CA PRO A 34 18.34 -22.50 4.26
C PRO A 34 17.13 -22.19 5.15
N PHE A 35 16.01 -21.90 4.50
CA PHE A 35 14.69 -21.91 5.12
C PHE A 35 13.73 -22.58 4.14
N ASP A 36 13.20 -23.73 4.51
CA ASP A 36 12.16 -24.41 3.76
C ASP A 36 10.82 -24.01 4.39
N SER A 37 10.00 -23.25 3.66
CA SER A 37 8.62 -22.98 4.05
C SER A 37 7.74 -24.21 3.76
N GLU A 38 6.58 -24.31 4.41
CA GLU A 38 5.63 -25.45 4.27
C GLU A 38 5.17 -25.74 2.83
N HIS A 39 5.52 -24.90 1.84
CA HIS A 39 5.01 -24.93 0.47
C HIS A 39 6.05 -25.25 -0.61
N ASP A 40 7.09 -26.03 -0.30
CA ASP A 40 8.18 -26.38 -1.26
C ASP A 40 8.96 -25.12 -1.71
N GLU A 41 9.00 -24.12 -0.83
CA GLU A 41 9.74 -22.86 -1.02
C GLU A 41 11.07 -22.94 -0.29
N ARG A 42 12.15 -23.02 -1.06
CA ARG A 42 13.51 -23.02 -0.54
C ARG A 42 14.10 -21.63 -0.63
N TRP A 43 14.23 -20.99 0.52
CA TRP A 43 14.92 -19.73 0.68
C TRP A 43 16.38 -19.96 1.00
N THR A 44 17.26 -19.23 0.34
CA THR A 44 18.70 -19.33 0.56
C THR A 44 19.33 -17.94 0.54
N TYR A 45 20.32 -17.76 1.41
CA TYR A 45 21.19 -16.59 1.42
C TYR A 45 22.62 -17.06 1.17
N GLU A 46 23.22 -16.60 0.07
CA GLU A 46 24.59 -16.93 -0.34
C GLU A 46 25.24 -15.68 -0.96
N GLU A 47 26.49 -15.39 -0.58
CA GLU A 47 27.29 -14.29 -1.13
C GLU A 47 26.58 -12.91 -1.17
N GLY A 48 25.72 -12.61 -0.19
CA GLY A 48 24.99 -11.34 -0.15
C GLY A 48 23.70 -11.31 -0.96
N ARG A 49 23.29 -12.44 -1.54
CA ARG A 49 22.09 -12.56 -2.36
C ARG A 49 21.08 -13.48 -1.72
N ILE A 50 19.80 -13.17 -1.91
CA ILE A 50 18.68 -14.00 -1.47
C ILE A 50 18.06 -14.64 -2.69
N SER A 51 17.87 -15.95 -2.65
CA SER A 51 17.22 -16.71 -3.72
C SER A 51 16.04 -17.50 -3.17
N LEU A 52 14.98 -17.60 -3.97
CA LEU A 52 13.79 -18.40 -3.73
C LEU A 52 13.71 -19.45 -4.85
N ASN A 53 13.79 -20.73 -4.52
CA ASN A 53 13.73 -21.83 -5.50
C ASN A 53 14.72 -21.65 -6.67
N GLU A 54 15.97 -21.28 -6.35
CA GLU A 54 17.07 -21.00 -7.29
C GLU A 54 16.99 -19.67 -8.05
N ASP A 55 15.85 -18.96 -7.99
CA ASP A 55 15.69 -17.65 -8.62
C ASP A 55 16.10 -16.52 -7.64
N GLU A 56 16.94 -15.59 -8.10
CA GLU A 56 17.35 -14.44 -7.30
C GLU A 56 16.15 -13.52 -7.03
N VAL A 57 15.91 -13.18 -5.77
CA VAL A 57 14.75 -12.37 -5.34
C VAL A 57 14.68 -11.03 -6.09
N ALA A 58 15.82 -10.39 -6.35
CA ALA A 58 15.89 -9.15 -7.11
C ALA A 58 15.35 -9.29 -8.54
N ASP A 59 15.55 -10.45 -9.18
CA ASP A 59 15.05 -10.72 -10.53
C ASP A 59 13.55 -11.03 -10.51
N ILE A 60 13.07 -11.76 -9.49
CA ILE A 60 11.63 -11.98 -9.26
C ILE A 60 10.90 -10.63 -9.12
N ILE A 61 11.43 -9.72 -8.30
CA ILE A 61 10.87 -8.36 -8.11
C ILE A 61 10.82 -7.62 -9.45
N ARG A 62 11.90 -7.67 -10.23
CA ARG A 62 11.98 -6.97 -11.52
C ARG A 62 10.97 -7.53 -12.54
N ALA A 63 10.83 -8.85 -12.61
CA ALA A 63 9.90 -9.54 -13.51
C ALA A 63 8.44 -9.27 -13.14
N HIS A 64 8.13 -9.21 -11.84
CA HIS A 64 6.78 -9.11 -11.30
C HIS A 64 6.45 -7.72 -10.72
N ARG A 65 7.15 -6.66 -11.15
CA ARG A 65 7.01 -5.27 -10.63
C ARG A 65 5.59 -4.67 -10.64
N ARG A 66 4.64 -5.28 -11.35
CA ARG A 66 3.24 -4.86 -11.46
C ARG A 66 2.24 -5.85 -10.88
N ASP A 67 2.70 -6.98 -10.35
CA ASP A 67 1.85 -8.01 -9.78
C ASP A 67 1.83 -7.87 -8.26
N SER A 68 0.79 -7.23 -7.73
CA SER A 68 0.67 -6.97 -6.29
C SER A 68 0.58 -8.24 -5.46
N ARG A 69 0.00 -9.32 -6.01
CA ARG A 69 -0.13 -10.59 -5.29
C ARG A 69 1.23 -11.25 -5.09
N VAL A 70 2.03 -11.32 -6.16
CA VAL A 70 3.38 -11.88 -6.09
C VAL A 70 4.25 -11.07 -5.14
N LEU A 71 4.20 -9.74 -5.23
CA LEU A 71 4.97 -8.84 -4.37
C LEU A 71 4.57 -8.93 -2.89
N MET A 72 3.28 -9.02 -2.57
CA MET A 72 2.82 -9.21 -1.18
C MET A 72 3.25 -10.57 -0.61
N ASN A 73 3.15 -11.63 -1.40
CA ASN A 73 3.62 -12.95 -0.97
C ASN A 73 5.13 -12.95 -0.72
N LEU A 74 5.89 -12.29 -1.61
CA LEU A 74 7.33 -12.17 -1.48
C LEU A 74 7.73 -11.36 -0.23
N SER A 75 7.02 -10.27 0.12
CA SER A 75 7.29 -9.53 1.36
C SER A 75 7.02 -10.36 2.61
N ASN A 76 5.97 -11.18 2.60
CA ASN A 76 5.67 -12.06 3.73
C ASN A 76 6.76 -13.12 3.90
N GLY A 77 7.13 -13.81 2.81
CA GLY A 77 8.18 -14.82 2.85
C GLY A 77 9.56 -14.26 3.24
N LEU A 78 9.91 -13.05 2.77
CA LEU A 78 11.13 -12.36 3.22
C LEU A 78 11.11 -12.04 4.71
N SER A 79 9.94 -11.68 5.25
CA SER A 79 9.79 -11.39 6.68
C SER A 79 9.87 -12.65 7.52
N GLU A 80 9.18 -13.71 7.11
CA GLU A 80 9.25 -15.04 7.75
C GLU A 80 10.66 -15.61 7.73
N TYR A 81 11.36 -15.48 6.60
CA TYR A 81 12.75 -15.93 6.45
C TYR A 81 13.69 -15.15 7.37
N ARG A 82 13.53 -13.82 7.47
CA ARG A 82 14.28 -13.00 8.42
C ARG A 82 14.04 -13.46 9.84
N ASP A 83 12.78 -13.59 10.25
CA ASP A 83 12.40 -13.93 11.61
C ASP A 83 12.92 -15.35 11.97
N PHE A 84 12.85 -16.30 11.03
CA PHE A 84 13.43 -17.63 11.19
C PHE A 84 14.95 -17.59 11.39
N VAL A 85 15.68 -16.86 10.53
CA VAL A 85 17.14 -16.78 10.60
C VAL A 85 17.58 -16.09 11.90
N GLU A 86 16.90 -15.03 12.32
CA GLU A 86 17.22 -14.32 13.56
C GLU A 86 16.94 -15.14 14.82
N GLN A 87 15.93 -16.02 14.78
CA GLN A 87 15.63 -16.91 15.91
C GLN A 87 16.60 -18.09 16.02
N ASN A 88 17.12 -18.59 14.88
CA ASN A 88 17.90 -19.83 14.85
C ASN A 88 19.42 -19.62 14.70
N TYR A 89 19.87 -18.43 14.28
CA TYR A 89 21.29 -18.15 14.05
C TYR A 89 21.74 -16.92 14.85
N VAL A 90 22.84 -17.07 15.60
CA VAL A 90 23.27 -16.09 16.63
C VAL A 90 24.38 -15.14 16.14
N THR A 91 25.05 -15.41 15.02
CA THR A 91 26.28 -14.68 14.62
C THR A 91 26.24 -14.06 13.23
N GLU A 92 26.75 -12.82 13.16
CA GLU A 92 27.10 -12.04 11.95
C GLU A 92 26.01 -11.90 10.87
N LEU A 93 24.77 -11.65 11.29
CA LEU A 93 23.62 -11.44 10.40
C LEU A 93 23.56 -10.05 9.75
N GLU A 94 24.53 -9.16 9.95
CA GLU A 94 24.43 -7.77 9.43
C GLU A 94 24.26 -7.71 7.91
N LYS A 95 25.06 -8.48 7.17
CA LYS A 95 24.98 -8.53 5.71
C LYS A 95 23.67 -9.18 5.23
N PHE A 96 23.16 -10.14 5.99
CA PHE A 96 21.88 -10.80 5.72
C PHE A 96 20.72 -9.82 5.93
N ARG A 97 20.68 -9.14 7.07
CA ARG A 97 19.69 -8.10 7.39
C ARG A 97 19.67 -7.01 6.34
N ALA A 98 20.85 -6.50 5.96
CA ALA A 98 20.96 -5.51 4.90
C ALA A 98 20.37 -6.01 3.57
N ALA A 99 20.65 -7.26 3.18
CA ALA A 99 20.10 -7.83 1.95
C ALA A 99 18.57 -8.01 2.00
N ILE A 100 18.03 -8.43 3.15
CA ILE A 100 16.59 -8.54 3.38
C ILE A 100 15.94 -7.16 3.30
N ASP A 101 16.48 -6.16 4.00
CA ASP A 101 15.94 -4.81 4.04
C ASP A 101 15.94 -4.15 2.66
N ILE A 102 17.02 -4.33 1.89
CA ILE A 102 17.10 -3.88 0.50
C ILE A 102 16.01 -4.55 -0.34
N SER A 103 15.81 -5.87 -0.19
CA SER A 103 14.81 -6.63 -0.94
C SER A 103 13.38 -6.19 -0.58
N LEU A 104 13.08 -6.06 0.71
CA LEU A 104 11.80 -5.55 1.21
C LEU A 104 11.53 -4.12 0.72
N HIS A 105 12.54 -3.24 0.77
CA HIS A 105 12.41 -1.88 0.26
C HIS A 105 12.08 -1.85 -1.25
N GLN A 106 12.69 -2.73 -2.05
CA GLN A 106 12.37 -2.87 -3.48
C GLN A 106 10.94 -3.37 -3.72
N VAL A 107 10.48 -4.34 -2.92
CA VAL A 107 9.09 -4.84 -2.95
C VAL A 107 8.12 -3.71 -2.61
N PHE A 108 8.31 -3.03 -1.49
CA PHE A 108 7.43 -1.93 -1.05
C PHE A 108 7.42 -0.77 -2.03
N ARG A 109 8.57 -0.43 -2.63
CA ARG A 109 8.62 0.58 -3.70
C ARG A 109 7.74 0.19 -4.90
N SER A 110 7.74 -1.09 -5.27
CA SER A 110 6.94 -1.60 -6.38
C SER A 110 5.45 -1.63 -6.02
N LEU A 111 5.10 -2.07 -4.81
CA LEU A 111 3.74 -2.05 -4.28
C LEU A 111 3.19 -0.61 -4.19
N ASN A 112 3.99 0.33 -3.69
CA ASN A 112 3.64 1.75 -3.68
C ASN A 112 3.43 2.26 -5.10
N GLY A 113 4.27 1.88 -6.07
CA GLY A 113 4.07 2.24 -7.47
C GLY A 113 2.74 1.72 -8.04
N ILE A 114 2.34 0.49 -7.70
CA ILE A 114 1.04 -0.08 -8.10
C ILE A 114 -0.10 0.69 -7.42
N TYR A 115 0.02 0.93 -6.11
CA TYR A 115 -0.97 1.69 -5.35
C TYR A 115 -1.14 3.11 -5.91
N THR A 116 -0.06 3.87 -6.06
CA THR A 116 -0.04 5.20 -6.69
C THR A 116 -0.65 5.17 -8.10
N CYS A 117 -0.39 4.12 -8.90
CA CYS A 117 -1.01 3.99 -10.22
C CYS A 117 -2.53 3.79 -10.13
N LEU A 118 -2.98 2.90 -9.23
CA LEU A 118 -4.41 2.62 -9.01
C LEU A 118 -5.14 3.81 -8.39
N THR A 119 -4.49 4.56 -7.50
CA THR A 119 -5.07 5.72 -6.82
C THR A 119 -4.79 7.04 -7.55
N SER A 120 -4.05 7.02 -8.66
CA SER A 120 -3.59 8.22 -9.38
C SER A 120 -2.81 9.21 -8.49
N GLY A 121 -1.92 8.70 -7.64
CA GLY A 121 -1.06 9.49 -6.75
C GLY A 121 -1.81 10.10 -5.58
N VAL A 122 -2.76 9.34 -5.04
CA VAL A 122 -3.61 9.76 -3.93
C VAL A 122 -3.26 8.88 -2.75
N ASP A 123 -2.66 9.51 -1.75
CA ASP A 123 -2.39 8.92 -0.45
C ASP A 123 -3.52 9.31 0.50
N ILE A 124 -4.14 8.32 1.13
CA ILE A 124 -5.24 8.51 2.06
C ILE A 124 -4.83 7.94 3.40
N GLU A 125 -4.69 8.83 4.38
CA GLU A 125 -4.37 8.47 5.74
C GLU A 125 -5.56 8.82 6.64
N LEU A 126 -5.84 7.97 7.62
CA LEU A 126 -6.81 8.24 8.69
C LEU A 126 -6.02 8.43 9.98
N THR A 127 -6.00 9.65 10.50
CA THR A 127 -5.28 10.02 11.72
C THR A 127 -6.21 10.82 12.61
N ASP A 128 -6.39 10.40 13.86
CA ASP A 128 -7.22 11.08 14.87
C ASP A 128 -8.64 11.44 14.40
N ASP A 129 -9.30 10.54 13.66
CA ASP A 129 -10.61 10.75 13.02
C ASP A 129 -10.65 11.75 11.85
N HIS A 130 -9.50 12.27 11.41
CA HIS A 130 -9.37 13.09 10.22
C HIS A 130 -8.94 12.27 9.00
N ILE A 131 -9.57 12.53 7.87
CA ILE A 131 -9.13 11.99 6.57
C ILE A 131 -8.14 12.98 5.95
N TRP A 132 -6.91 12.51 5.80
CA TRP A 132 -5.82 13.22 5.16
C TRP A 132 -5.68 12.72 3.73
N LEU A 133 -5.54 13.67 2.81
CA LEU A 133 -5.29 13.39 1.41
C LEU A 133 -4.00 14.07 0.98
N ASN A 134 -2.98 13.32 0.57
CA ASN A 134 -1.70 13.90 0.18
C ASN A 134 -1.20 14.92 1.22
N ASN A 135 -1.31 14.57 2.51
CA ASN A 135 -0.98 15.41 3.66
C ASN A 135 -1.84 16.70 3.79
N ILE A 136 -3.08 16.68 3.30
CA ILE A 136 -4.06 17.76 3.46
C ILE A 136 -5.29 17.22 4.20
N ASP A 137 -5.62 17.80 5.36
CA ASP A 137 -6.87 17.52 6.06
C ASP A 137 -8.06 18.04 5.24
N VAL A 138 -8.85 17.10 4.73
CA VAL A 138 -10.01 17.38 3.88
C VAL A 138 -11.07 18.15 4.65
N MET A 139 -11.30 17.81 5.94
CA MET A 139 -12.33 18.46 6.76
C MET A 139 -11.98 19.93 6.97
N SER A 140 -10.72 20.22 7.24
CA SER A 140 -10.21 21.59 7.33
C SER A 140 -10.35 22.34 6.00
N LEU A 141 -10.06 21.69 4.87
CA LEU A 141 -10.24 22.30 3.55
C LEU A 141 -11.70 22.60 3.23
N MET A 142 -12.64 21.73 3.60
CA MET A 142 -14.08 21.95 3.44
C MET A 142 -14.57 23.12 4.27
N ARG A 143 -14.13 23.23 5.54
CA ARG A 143 -14.43 24.38 6.41
C ARG A 143 -13.91 25.67 5.80
N LEU A 144 -12.68 25.66 5.28
CA LEU A 144 -12.09 26.79 4.56
C LEU A 144 -12.89 27.16 3.30
N TYR A 145 -13.35 26.17 2.54
CA TYR A 145 -14.15 26.40 1.35
C TYR A 145 -15.51 27.01 1.67
N ARG A 146 -16.17 26.59 2.76
CA ARG A 146 -17.41 27.22 3.26
C ARG A 146 -17.20 28.71 3.58
N LEU A 147 -16.04 29.06 4.15
CA LEU A 147 -15.70 30.45 4.49
C LEU A 147 -15.28 31.28 3.27
N ARG A 148 -14.54 30.66 2.34
CA ARG A 148 -13.98 31.33 1.15
C ARG A 148 -14.04 30.41 -0.07
N PRO A 149 -15.19 30.33 -0.75
CA PRO A 149 -15.36 29.43 -1.89
C PRO A 149 -14.67 29.95 -3.14
N THR A 150 -13.44 29.48 -3.35
CA THR A 150 -12.65 29.75 -4.56
C THR A 150 -12.82 28.64 -5.60
N SER A 151 -12.65 28.96 -6.87
CA SER A 151 -12.72 27.98 -7.97
C SER A 151 -11.67 26.88 -7.83
N LYS A 152 -10.47 27.22 -7.34
CA LYS A 152 -9.39 26.26 -7.08
C LYS A 152 -9.76 25.25 -6.00
N ALA A 153 -10.30 25.72 -4.87
CA ALA A 153 -10.75 24.85 -3.80
C ALA A 153 -11.93 23.97 -4.26
N ARG A 154 -12.88 24.52 -5.03
CA ARG A 154 -13.97 23.73 -5.62
C ARG A 154 -13.44 22.62 -6.53
N ALA A 155 -12.51 22.94 -7.43
CA ALA A 155 -11.92 21.97 -8.36
C ALA A 155 -11.18 20.84 -7.61
N TYR A 156 -10.44 21.19 -6.56
CA TYR A 156 -9.75 20.21 -5.71
C TYR A 156 -10.75 19.29 -4.99
N LEU A 157 -11.76 19.87 -4.30
CA LEU A 157 -12.78 19.10 -3.58
C LEU A 157 -13.62 18.22 -4.54
N THR A 158 -13.88 18.69 -5.75
CA THR A 158 -14.57 17.91 -6.80
C THR A 158 -13.72 16.72 -7.23
N THR A 159 -12.44 16.94 -7.50
CA THR A 159 -11.50 15.86 -7.83
C THR A 159 -11.40 14.85 -6.70
N PHE A 160 -11.41 15.31 -5.44
CA PHE A 160 -11.39 14.44 -4.28
C PHE A 160 -12.67 13.61 -4.13
N ARG A 161 -13.84 14.22 -4.29
CA ARG A 161 -15.13 13.53 -4.33
C ARG A 161 -15.11 12.41 -5.37
N ASP A 162 -14.66 12.72 -6.59
CA ASP A 162 -14.63 11.73 -7.69
C ASP A 162 -13.72 10.55 -7.34
N LYS A 163 -12.57 10.82 -6.72
CA LYS A 163 -11.63 9.78 -6.26
C LYS A 163 -12.18 8.94 -5.11
N LEU A 164 -12.81 9.56 -4.11
CA LEU A 164 -13.50 8.82 -3.04
C LEU A 164 -14.60 7.92 -3.60
N SER A 165 -15.35 8.37 -4.61
CA SER A 165 -16.40 7.53 -5.21
C SER A 165 -15.83 6.25 -5.83
N LEU A 166 -14.68 6.32 -6.50
CA LEU A 166 -13.99 5.15 -7.06
C LEU A 166 -13.53 4.18 -5.96
N ILE A 167 -12.99 4.70 -4.86
CA ILE A 167 -12.53 3.88 -3.73
C ILE A 167 -13.71 3.22 -3.02
N LEU A 168 -14.83 3.93 -2.84
CA LEU A 168 -16.04 3.40 -2.22
C LEU A 168 -16.76 2.36 -3.09
N GLN A 169 -16.61 2.42 -4.42
CA GLN A 169 -17.12 1.45 -5.38
C GLN A 169 -16.32 0.15 -5.43
N ALA A 170 -15.04 0.17 -5.02
CA ALA A 170 -14.24 -1.04 -4.96
C ALA A 170 -14.77 -1.99 -3.87
N GLU A 171 -15.20 -3.19 -4.25
CA GLU A 171 -15.62 -4.22 -3.30
C GLU A 171 -14.42 -4.68 -2.46
N GLN A 172 -14.49 -4.48 -1.14
CA GLN A 172 -13.48 -4.96 -0.20
C GLN A 172 -14.12 -5.90 0.83
N SER A 173 -13.61 -7.13 0.90
CA SER A 173 -14.17 -8.23 1.68
C SER A 173 -13.67 -8.31 3.13
N ASN A 174 -13.14 -7.22 3.70
CA ASN A 174 -12.48 -7.23 5.01
C ASN A 174 -13.18 -6.28 6.02
N GLN A 175 -13.38 -6.76 7.26
CA GLN A 175 -14.19 -6.11 8.30
C GLN A 175 -13.56 -4.82 8.84
N TYR A 176 -12.22 -4.76 8.96
CA TYR A 176 -11.49 -3.53 9.33
C TYR A 176 -11.72 -2.39 8.30
N HIS A 177 -11.93 -2.75 7.04
CA HIS A 177 -12.21 -1.79 5.98
C HIS A 177 -13.65 -1.27 6.04
N GLN A 178 -14.55 -1.88 6.81
CA GLN A 178 -15.93 -1.40 6.93
C GLN A 178 -16.04 -0.11 7.75
N GLU A 179 -15.33 0.01 8.87
CA GLU A 179 -15.33 1.25 9.68
C GLU A 179 -14.68 2.41 8.92
N LEU A 180 -13.53 2.15 8.28
CA LEU A 180 -12.86 3.12 7.41
C LEU A 180 -13.78 3.53 6.25
N ARG A 181 -14.48 2.57 5.64
CA ARG A 181 -15.43 2.85 4.55
C ARG A 181 -16.61 3.68 5.03
N GLN A 182 -17.16 3.44 6.22
CA GLN A 182 -18.22 4.27 6.79
C GLN A 182 -17.74 5.72 6.99
N LYS A 183 -16.53 5.91 7.52
CA LYS A 183 -15.93 7.25 7.67
C LYS A 183 -15.70 7.92 6.32
N MET A 184 -15.15 7.20 5.34
CA MET A 184 -14.99 7.71 3.97
C MET A 184 -16.33 8.06 3.31
N PHE A 185 -17.39 7.28 3.57
CA PHE A 185 -18.73 7.55 3.06
C PHE A 185 -19.32 8.82 3.69
N HIS A 186 -19.15 9.00 5.00
CA HIS A 186 -19.59 10.22 5.69
C HIS A 186 -18.91 11.48 5.13
N VAL A 187 -17.59 11.42 4.92
CA VAL A 187 -16.84 12.53 4.30
C VAL A 187 -17.27 12.76 2.85
N PHE A 188 -17.55 11.69 2.10
CA PHE A 188 -18.07 11.79 0.74
C PHE A 188 -19.43 12.49 0.68
N ASP A 189 -20.36 12.16 1.58
CA ASP A 189 -21.68 12.81 1.65
C ASP A 189 -21.54 14.28 2.02
N GLU A 190 -20.72 14.61 3.02
CA GLU A 190 -20.50 16.00 3.43
C GLU A 190 -19.83 16.81 2.30
N LEU A 191 -18.91 16.22 1.54
CA LEU A 191 -18.33 16.85 0.34
C LEU A 191 -19.38 17.14 -0.73
N CYS A 192 -20.27 16.17 -1.00
CA CYS A 192 -21.34 16.34 -1.97
C CYS A 192 -22.26 17.49 -1.54
N GLU A 193 -22.62 17.56 -0.27
CA GLU A 193 -23.43 18.64 0.29
C GLU A 193 -22.72 20.01 0.17
N VAL A 194 -21.46 20.10 0.57
CA VAL A 194 -20.68 21.35 0.52
C VAL A 194 -20.54 21.88 -0.90
N LEU A 195 -20.26 21.00 -1.86
CA LEU A 195 -20.14 21.37 -3.27
C LEU A 195 -21.48 21.78 -3.90
N ALA A 196 -22.59 21.20 -3.44
CA ALA A 196 -23.93 21.54 -3.89
C ALA A 196 -24.43 22.87 -3.31
N THR A 197 -24.16 23.14 -2.04
CA THR A 197 -24.70 24.28 -1.29
C THR A 197 -23.86 25.55 -1.39
N THR A 198 -22.56 25.43 -1.66
CA THR A 198 -21.65 26.59 -1.69
C THR A 198 -21.23 26.94 -3.12
N PRO A 199 -21.86 27.96 -3.76
CA PRO A 199 -21.43 28.46 -5.06
C PRO A 199 -20.09 29.21 -4.97
N THR A 200 -19.33 29.23 -6.05
CA THR A 200 -18.03 29.92 -6.12
C THR A 200 -18.19 31.44 -6.18
N LEU A 201 -17.38 32.15 -5.39
CA LEU A 201 -17.33 33.61 -5.39
C LEU A 201 -16.72 34.20 -6.68
N ASP A 202 -15.99 33.41 -7.46
CA ASP A 202 -15.31 33.87 -8.67
C ASP A 202 -16.25 34.01 -9.88
N THR A 203 -17.56 33.83 -9.71
CA THR A 203 -18.52 34.09 -10.79
C THR A 203 -18.57 35.60 -10.99
N PRO A 204 -18.08 36.17 -12.11
CA PRO A 204 -18.14 37.61 -12.31
C PRO A 204 -19.61 37.99 -12.32
N HIS A 205 -20.04 38.82 -11.37
CA HIS A 205 -21.25 39.59 -11.55
C HIS A 205 -21.05 40.40 -12.82
N LEU A 206 -21.67 39.95 -13.92
CA LEU A 206 -22.00 40.80 -15.05
C LEU A 206 -22.84 41.93 -14.45
N MET A 207 -22.18 43.03 -14.09
CA MET A 207 -22.86 44.28 -13.82
C MET A 207 -23.58 44.61 -15.12
N SER A 208 -24.90 44.43 -15.12
CA SER A 208 -25.81 45.00 -16.10
C SER A 208 -25.58 46.51 -16.06
N ALA A 209 -24.65 46.99 -16.88
CA ALA A 209 -24.51 48.41 -17.11
C ALA A 209 -25.72 48.81 -17.94
N GLU A 210 -26.78 49.25 -17.25
CA GLU A 210 -27.82 50.08 -17.81
C GLU A 210 -27.15 51.38 -18.30
N TRP A 211 -26.57 51.32 -19.50
CA TRP A 211 -26.23 52.52 -20.23
C TRP A 211 -27.54 53.08 -20.77
N GLY A 212 -28.00 54.15 -20.11
CA GLY A 212 -29.12 54.96 -20.53
C GLY A 212 -29.00 55.33 -22.02
N SER A 213 -30.08 55.12 -22.74
CA SER A 213 -30.22 55.60 -24.11
C SER A 213 -30.45 57.12 -24.11
N PRO A 214 -29.93 57.84 -25.11
CA PRO A 214 -29.98 59.30 -25.21
C PRO A 214 -31.40 59.86 -25.43
#